data_AF-A0A109KQ76-F1
#
_entry.id   AF-A0A109KQ76-F1
#
_cell.length_a   1.000
_cell.length_b   1.000
_cell.length_c   1.000
_cell.angle_alpha   90.00
_cell.angle_beta   90.00
_cell.angle_gamma   90.00
#
_symmetry.space_group_name_H-M   'P 1'
#
loop_
_entity.id
_entity.type
_entity.pdbx_description
1 polymer ?
#
loop_
_entity_poly.entity_id
_entity_poly.type
_entity_poly.pdbx_seq_one_letter_code
_entity_poly.pdbx_strand_id
1 'polypeptide(L)'
;MANHGYMTINGKSQGLISANCSTQDSIGNKWQDGHRDEIMVLSFQHNMANRGNIWASSHGPIAITKNIDKSSPLLAVALSNREELNCVINFYRISPSGRQEKYYSVDIRGCIITDLTVDVPILFCILMPRHKSMSRSNIAK
;
A
#
# COMPACT_ATOMS: atom_id res chain seq x y z
N MET A 1 13.06 17.04 -10.16
CA MET A 1 12.09 16.53 -9.17
C MET A 1 11.52 15.23 -9.69
N ALA A 2 11.36 14.23 -8.82
CA ALA A 2 10.63 13.02 -9.16
C ALA A 2 9.13 13.32 -9.18
N ASN A 3 8.39 12.77 -10.15
CA ASN A 3 6.94 12.89 -10.15
C ASN A 3 6.36 11.78 -9.26
N HIS A 4 5.59 12.18 -8.25
CA HIS A 4 4.91 11.22 -7.37
C HIS A 4 3.65 10.68 -8.04
N GLY A 5 3.33 9.42 -7.74
CA GLY A 5 2.02 8.85 -8.02
C GLY A 5 1.10 9.06 -6.82
N TYR A 6 -0.20 9.02 -7.07
CA TYR A 6 -1.22 9.04 -6.02
C TYR A 6 -2.14 7.85 -6.14
N MET A 7 -2.52 7.27 -5.02
CA MET A 7 -3.34 6.06 -4.98
C MET A 7 -4.55 6.23 -4.08
N THR A 8 -5.70 5.83 -4.58
CA THR A 8 -6.93 5.68 -3.81
C THR A 8 -7.16 4.21 -3.55
N ILE A 9 -7.40 3.83 -2.29
CA ILE A 9 -7.69 2.45 -1.89
C ILE A 9 -9.06 2.42 -1.22
N ASN A 10 -9.93 1.55 -1.71
CA ASN A 10 -11.25 1.30 -1.15
C ASN A 10 -11.37 -0.17 -0.76
N GLY A 11 -11.54 -0.43 0.53
CA GLY A 11 -11.80 -1.75 1.08
C GLY A 11 -13.29 -2.07 1.13
N LYS A 12 -13.63 -3.32 0.87
CA LYS A 12 -15.02 -3.80 0.89
C LYS A 12 -15.69 -3.69 2.27
N SER A 13 -14.92 -3.83 3.35
CA SER A 13 -15.36 -3.79 4.74
C SER A 13 -15.00 -2.46 5.41
N GLN A 14 -13.80 -1.93 5.14
CA GLN A 14 -13.28 -0.72 5.78
C GLN A 14 -13.67 0.59 5.08
N GLY A 15 -14.19 0.51 3.84
CA GLY A 15 -14.47 1.69 3.03
C GLY A 15 -13.20 2.37 2.53
N LEU A 16 -13.20 3.70 2.47
CA LEU A 16 -12.08 4.47 1.90
C LEU A 16 -10.85 4.46 2.83
N ILE A 17 -9.91 3.54 2.58
CA ILE A 17 -8.67 3.38 3.33
C ILE A 17 -7.71 4.57 3.10
N SER A 18 -7.77 5.19 1.91
CA SER A 18 -6.92 6.34 1.57
C SER A 18 -7.40 7.68 2.16
N ALA A 19 -8.51 7.70 2.91
CA ALA A 19 -9.07 8.91 3.48
C ALA A 19 -8.07 9.61 4.42
N ASN A 20 -7.88 10.92 4.22
CA ASN A 20 -6.98 11.75 5.04
C ASN A 20 -5.54 11.20 5.19
N CYS A 21 -5.03 10.49 4.18
CA CYS A 21 -3.68 9.92 4.23
C CYS A 21 -2.60 10.96 3.96
N SER A 22 -2.88 11.98 3.15
CA SER A 22 -1.94 13.06 2.82
C SER A 22 -2.28 14.36 3.55
N THR A 23 -2.59 14.26 4.85
CA THR A 23 -2.76 15.42 5.74
C THR A 23 -1.51 15.67 6.58
N GLN A 24 -1.42 16.85 7.19
CA GLN A 24 -0.32 17.23 8.06
C GLN A 24 -0.16 16.26 9.25
N ASP A 25 -1.27 15.76 9.80
CA ASP A 25 -1.23 14.79 10.92
C ASP A 25 -0.66 13.44 10.50
N SER A 26 -0.72 13.11 9.21
CA SER A 26 -0.36 11.80 8.68
C SER A 26 1.08 11.75 8.16
N ILE A 27 1.50 12.71 7.31
CA ILE A 27 2.83 12.73 6.66
C ILE A 27 3.66 13.97 7.07
N GLY A 28 3.19 14.76 8.04
CA GLY A 28 3.87 15.98 8.45
C GLY A 28 3.98 16.98 7.30
N ASN A 29 5.13 17.63 7.15
CA ASN A 29 5.37 18.69 6.17
C ASN A 29 5.39 18.25 4.69
N LYS A 30 5.27 16.95 4.41
CA LYS A 30 5.28 16.41 3.03
C LYS A 30 3.90 16.38 2.37
N TRP A 31 2.87 16.85 3.08
CA TRP A 31 1.51 16.91 2.56
C TRP A 31 1.40 17.86 1.35
N GLN A 32 0.49 17.55 0.43
CA GLN A 32 0.22 18.38 -0.75
C GLN A 32 -1.26 18.76 -0.77
N ASP A 33 -1.54 20.04 -0.99
CA ASP A 33 -2.89 20.55 -1.13
C ASP A 33 -3.50 20.07 -2.46
N GLY A 34 -4.65 19.39 -2.40
CA GLY A 34 -5.32 18.78 -3.56
C GLY A 34 -5.34 17.24 -3.57
N HIS A 35 -4.51 16.57 -2.76
CA HIS A 35 -4.42 15.09 -2.72
C HIS A 35 -4.69 14.50 -1.33
N ARG A 36 -5.52 15.16 -0.50
CA ARG A 36 -5.72 14.80 0.92
C ARG A 36 -6.20 13.35 1.14
N ASP A 37 -7.05 12.86 0.27
CA ASP A 37 -7.68 11.53 0.33
C ASP A 37 -7.00 10.48 -0.55
N GLU A 38 -5.77 10.78 -0.96
CA GLU A 38 -4.94 9.88 -1.77
C GLU A 38 -3.63 9.59 -1.03
N ILE A 39 -3.13 8.37 -1.20
CA ILE A 39 -1.85 7.92 -0.65
C ILE A 39 -0.75 8.29 -1.65
N MET A 40 0.32 8.92 -1.15
CA MET A 40 1.49 9.22 -1.96
C MET A 40 2.29 7.95 -2.27
N VAL A 41 2.44 7.63 -3.56
CA VAL A 41 3.19 6.49 -4.07
C VAL A 41 4.59 6.96 -4.49
N LEU A 42 5.61 6.33 -3.89
CA LEU A 42 7.02 6.59 -4.18
C LEU A 42 7.55 5.70 -5.30
N SER A 43 7.13 4.43 -5.32
CA SER A 43 7.54 3.44 -6.30
C SER A 43 6.38 2.53 -6.65
N PHE A 44 6.27 2.21 -7.93
CA PHE A 44 5.31 1.24 -8.46
C PHE A 44 6.07 0.25 -9.34
N GLN A 45 5.95 -1.03 -9.02
CA GLN A 45 6.56 -2.12 -9.76
C GLN A 45 5.50 -3.17 -10.08
N HIS A 46 5.39 -3.50 -11.36
CA HIS A 46 4.50 -4.55 -11.84
C HIS A 46 5.21 -5.31 -12.96
N ASN A 47 5.38 -6.60 -12.77
CA ASN A 47 5.98 -7.47 -13.76
C ASN A 47 4.89 -8.24 -14.51
N MET A 48 4.78 -8.00 -15.81
CA MET A 48 3.93 -8.78 -16.71
C MET A 48 4.83 -9.50 -17.70
N ALA A 49 4.70 -10.82 -17.76
CA ALA A 49 5.50 -11.64 -18.65
C ALA A 49 4.61 -12.61 -19.43
N ASN A 50 4.89 -12.77 -20.72
CA ASN A 50 4.28 -13.84 -21.51
C ASN A 50 5.18 -15.08 -21.41
N ARG A 51 4.88 -15.97 -20.46
CA ARG A 51 5.66 -17.19 -20.21
C ARG A 51 5.07 -18.34 -21.02
N GLY A 52 5.78 -18.74 -22.07
CA GLY A 52 5.32 -19.76 -23.03
C GLY A 52 4.44 -19.13 -24.10
N ASN A 53 4.37 -19.74 -25.28
CA ASN A 53 3.63 -19.27 -26.45
C ASN A 53 2.08 -19.33 -26.27
N ILE A 54 1.59 -18.93 -25.11
CA ILE A 54 0.19 -18.85 -24.71
C ILE A 54 -0.33 -17.43 -25.00
N TRP A 55 -1.60 -17.33 -25.36
CA TRP A 55 -2.26 -16.08 -25.73
C TRP A 55 -2.58 -15.17 -24.52
N ALA A 56 -2.11 -15.51 -23.31
CA ALA A 56 -2.44 -14.82 -22.08
C ALA A 56 -1.17 -14.35 -21.35
N SER A 57 -1.16 -13.08 -20.94
CA SER A 57 -0.07 -12.52 -20.13
C SER A 57 -0.18 -13.00 -18.69
N SER A 58 0.93 -13.45 -18.10
CA SER A 58 1.01 -13.78 -16.68
C SER A 58 1.31 -12.52 -15.89
N HIS A 59 0.43 -12.18 -14.95
CA HIS A 59 0.59 -11.07 -14.03
C HIS A 59 1.35 -11.50 -12.79
N GLY A 60 2.48 -10.85 -12.52
CA GLY A 60 3.14 -10.91 -11.21
C GLY A 60 2.43 -10.02 -10.18
N PRO A 61 2.77 -10.16 -8.89
CA PRO A 61 2.27 -9.27 -7.86
C PRO A 61 2.71 -7.82 -8.13
N ILE A 62 1.85 -6.88 -7.77
CA ILE A 62 2.12 -5.45 -7.84
C ILE A 62 2.77 -5.04 -6.53
N ALA A 63 3.99 -4.51 -6.59
CA ALA A 63 4.70 -3.97 -5.44
C ALA A 63 4.64 -2.44 -5.46
N ILE A 64 4.14 -1.87 -4.36
CA ILE A 64 3.99 -0.42 -4.18
C ILE A 64 4.77 -0.01 -2.94
N THR A 65 5.57 1.05 -3.05
CA THR A 65 6.26 1.67 -1.92
C THR A 65 5.62 3.00 -1.59
N LYS A 66 5.25 3.18 -0.32
CA LYS A 66 4.65 4.39 0.25
C LYS A 66 5.33 4.75 1.57
N ASN A 67 5.15 5.98 2.03
CA ASN A 67 5.54 6.36 3.39
C ASN A 67 4.62 5.70 4.43
N ILE A 68 5.09 5.64 5.68
CA ILE A 68 4.23 5.31 6.82
C ILE A 68 3.26 6.48 6.99
N ASP A 69 1.96 6.19 6.89
CA ASP A 69 0.89 7.17 6.99
C ASP A 69 -0.33 6.53 7.71
N LYS A 70 -1.45 7.23 7.79
CA LYS A 70 -2.67 6.75 8.44
C LYS A 70 -3.25 5.46 7.83
N SER A 71 -3.01 5.18 6.54
CA SER A 71 -3.47 3.94 5.90
C SER A 71 -2.63 2.72 6.27
N SER A 72 -1.39 2.89 6.74
CA SER A 72 -0.50 1.77 7.08
C SER A 72 -1.12 0.74 8.05
N PRO A 73 -1.70 1.12 9.21
CA PRO A 73 -2.38 0.15 10.08
C PRO A 73 -3.64 -0.46 9.44
N LEU A 74 -4.38 0.30 8.62
CA LEU A 74 -5.58 -0.20 7.92
C LEU A 74 -5.23 -1.28 6.89
N LEU A 75 -4.11 -1.11 6.18
CA LEU A 75 -3.58 -2.12 5.26
C LEU A 75 -3.15 -3.39 5.99
N ALA A 76 -2.58 -3.28 7.20
CA ALA A 76 -2.24 -4.44 8.02
C ALA A 76 -3.50 -5.21 8.48
N VAL A 77 -4.58 -4.50 8.82
CA VAL A 77 -5.88 -5.12 9.11
C VAL A 77 -6.49 -5.77 7.87
N ALA A 78 -6.42 -5.11 6.71
CA ALA A 78 -6.89 -5.66 5.44
C ALA A 78 -6.13 -6.94 5.05
N LEU A 79 -4.81 -6.98 5.29
CA LEU A 79 -3.97 -8.18 5.13
C LEU A 79 -4.43 -9.31 6.09
N SER A 80 -4.63 -9.00 7.38
CA SER A 80 -5.03 -9.98 8.39
C SER A 80 -6.40 -10.59 8.11
N ASN A 81 -7.34 -9.78 7.61
CA ASN A 81 -8.70 -10.20 7.30
C ASN A 81 -8.86 -10.76 5.88
N ARG A 82 -7.80 -10.73 5.06
CA ARG A 82 -7.83 -11.10 3.64
C ARG A 82 -8.95 -10.36 2.89
N GLU A 83 -9.04 -9.06 3.15
CA GLU A 83 -10.06 -8.19 2.57
C GLU A 83 -9.81 -7.94 1.09
N GLU A 84 -10.88 -7.92 0.31
CA GLU A 84 -10.86 -7.55 -1.11
C GLU A 84 -10.83 -6.03 -1.23
N LEU A 85 -9.87 -5.51 -2.00
CA LEU A 85 -9.62 -4.09 -2.18
C LEU A 85 -9.77 -3.69 -3.66
N ASN A 86 -10.21 -2.46 -3.87
CA ASN A 86 -10.17 -1.78 -5.16
C ASN A 86 -9.21 -0.60 -5.06
N CYS A 87 -8.24 -0.54 -5.96
CA CYS A 87 -7.17 0.44 -5.94
C CYS A 87 -7.10 1.18 -7.27
N VAL A 88 -7.05 2.50 -7.22
CA VAL A 88 -6.84 3.35 -8.41
C VAL A 88 -5.56 4.14 -8.21
N ILE A 89 -4.64 4.04 -9.15
CA ILE A 89 -3.34 4.72 -9.12
C ILE A 89 -3.30 5.74 -10.25
N ASN A 90 -2.98 6.98 -9.93
CA ASN A 90 -2.86 8.09 -10.86
C ASN A 90 -1.41 8.58 -10.90
N PHE A 91 -0.82 8.59 -12.09
CA PHE A 91 0.53 9.09 -12.31
C PHE A 91 0.48 10.48 -12.94
N TYR A 92 1.29 11.37 -12.39
CA TYR A 92 1.34 12.77 -12.80
C TYR A 92 2.68 13.06 -13.47
N ARG A 93 2.68 14.04 -14.38
CA ARG A 93 3.90 14.61 -14.95
C ARG A 93 3.78 16.12 -15.04
N ILE A 94 4.92 16.80 -15.10
CA ILE A 94 4.96 18.25 -15.30
C ILE A 94 4.85 18.50 -16.80
N SER A 95 3.79 19.19 -17.22
CA SER A 95 3.61 19.67 -18.59
C SER A 95 4.65 20.75 -18.93
N PRO A 96 4.92 21.02 -20.22
CA PRO A 96 5.78 22.14 -20.62
C PRO A 96 5.33 23.51 -20.07
N SER A 97 4.04 23.65 -19.76
CA SER A 97 3.45 24.84 -19.12
C SER A 97 3.67 24.91 -17.60
N GLY A 98 4.44 23.98 -17.01
CA GLY A 98 4.76 23.94 -15.59
C GLY A 98 3.64 23.41 -14.69
N ARG A 99 2.52 22.94 -15.25
CA ARG A 99 1.39 22.37 -14.50
C ARG A 99 1.53 20.86 -14.35
N GLN A 100 1.14 20.33 -13.19
CA GLN A 100 0.98 18.88 -13.00
C GLN A 100 -0.26 18.41 -13.77
N GLU A 101 -0.07 17.43 -14.64
CA GLU A 101 -1.14 16.78 -15.40
C GLU A 101 -1.12 15.28 -15.17
N LYS A 102 -2.31 14.69 -15.01
CA LYS A 102 -2.48 13.24 -14.95
C LYS A 102 -2.32 12.66 -16.36
N TYR A 103 -1.32 11.80 -16.56
CA TYR A 103 -1.04 11.22 -17.88
C TYR A 103 -1.35 9.72 -17.96
N TYR A 104 -1.39 9.02 -16.83
CA TYR A 104 -1.63 7.57 -16.80
C TYR A 104 -2.40 7.19 -15.53
N SER A 105 -3.28 6.19 -15.65
CA SER A 105 -4.07 5.67 -14.54
C SER A 105 -4.14 4.15 -14.62
N VAL A 106 -4.02 3.49 -13.46
CA VAL A 106 -4.09 2.04 -13.32
C VAL A 106 -5.22 1.74 -12.33
N ASP A 107 -6.24 1.04 -12.81
CA ASP A 107 -7.38 0.57 -12.00
C ASP A 107 -7.18 -0.93 -11.72
N ILE A 108 -7.12 -1.29 -10.45
CA ILE A 108 -6.93 -2.64 -9.95
C ILE A 108 -8.16 -2.99 -9.12
N ARG A 109 -8.89 -4.02 -9.54
CA ARG A 109 -10.12 -4.46 -8.88
C ARG A 109 -9.98 -5.85 -8.30
N GLY A 110 -10.61 -6.07 -7.16
CA GLY A 110 -10.64 -7.38 -6.51
C GLY A 110 -9.26 -7.87 -6.05
N CYS A 111 -8.35 -6.97 -5.69
CA CYS A 111 -7.02 -7.37 -5.24
C CYS A 111 -7.01 -7.70 -3.75
N ILE A 112 -6.09 -8.58 -3.35
CA ILE A 112 -5.86 -8.97 -1.96
C ILE A 112 -4.39 -8.68 -1.66
N ILE A 113 -4.11 -8.12 -0.48
CA ILE A 113 -2.74 -7.90 -0.04
C ILE A 113 -2.13 -9.25 0.32
N THR A 114 -1.01 -9.60 -0.30
CA THR A 114 -0.30 -10.86 -0.05
C THR A 114 0.80 -10.71 0.99
N ASP A 115 1.49 -9.57 0.97
CA ASP A 115 2.64 -9.29 1.81
C ASP A 115 2.71 -7.78 2.12
N LEU A 116 3.15 -7.45 3.33
CA LEU A 116 3.36 -6.09 3.78
C LEU A 116 4.69 -6.04 4.54
N THR A 117 5.68 -5.37 3.94
CA THR A 117 6.99 -5.15 4.55
C THR A 117 7.13 -3.68 4.94
N VAL A 118 7.61 -3.44 6.17
CA VAL A 118 7.93 -2.11 6.66
C VAL A 118 9.42 -2.10 6.96
N ASP A 119 10.17 -1.38 6.13
CA ASP A 119 11.59 -1.14 6.36
C ASP A 119 11.80 0.33 6.68
N VAL A 120 12.28 0.60 7.90
CA VAL A 120 12.72 1.91 8.33
C VAL A 120 14.23 1.80 8.47
N PRO A 121 15.02 2.29 7.50
CA PRO A 121 16.46 2.36 7.70
C PRO A 121 16.69 3.18 8.97
N ILE A 122 17.66 2.77 9.81
CA ILE A 122 18.05 3.21 11.18
C ILE A 122 17.37 2.60 12.44
N LEU A 123 16.35 1.73 12.37
CA LEU A 123 15.88 1.00 13.58
C LEU A 123 15.98 -0.52 13.44
N PHE A 124 17.14 -1.08 13.80
CA PHE A 124 17.32 -2.52 14.00
C PHE A 124 16.79 -2.90 15.39
N CYS A 125 15.50 -3.20 15.50
CA CYS A 125 14.90 -3.76 16.71
C CYS A 125 14.30 -5.14 16.39
N ILE A 126 15.05 -6.20 16.70
CA ILE A 126 14.54 -7.58 16.66
C ILE A 126 13.66 -7.78 17.90
N LEU A 127 12.34 -7.67 17.73
CA LEU A 127 11.39 -8.15 18.72
C LEU A 127 10.81 -9.48 18.25
N MET A 128 11.39 -10.58 18.76
CA MET A 128 10.75 -11.90 18.68
C MET A 128 9.58 -11.96 19.68
N PRO A 129 8.34 -12.24 19.25
CA PRO A 129 7.29 -12.58 20.19
C PRO A 129 7.63 -13.90 20.88
N ARG A 130 7.47 -13.93 22.21
CA ARG A 130 7.61 -15.14 23.02
C ARG A 130 6.63 -16.19 22.50
N HIS A 131 7.15 -17.33 22.04
CA HIS A 131 6.38 -18.55 21.83
C HIS A 131 5.55 -18.80 23.09
N LYS A 132 4.21 -18.74 23.01
CA LYS A 132 3.33 -19.18 24.11
C LYS A 132 3.65 -20.66 24.34
N SER A 133 4.51 -20.96 25.31
CA SER A 133 4.62 -22.31 25.85
C SER A 133 3.30 -22.60 26.54
N MET A 134 2.59 -23.60 26.02
CA MET A 134 1.36 -24.12 26.57
C MET A 134 1.70 -24.81 27.90
N SER A 135 1.65 -24.08 29.02
CA SER A 135 1.77 -24.69 30.34
C SER A 135 0.47 -25.41 30.70
N ARG A 136 0.43 -26.73 30.50
CA ARG A 136 -0.54 -27.59 31.18
C ARG A 136 -0.16 -27.64 32.66
N SER A 137 -0.80 -26.83 33.49
CA SER A 137 -0.85 -27.06 34.94
C SER A 137 -1.90 -28.14 35.19
N ASN A 138 -1.47 -29.41 35.25
CA ASN A 138 -2.29 -30.44 35.87
C ASN A 138 -2.21 -30.23 37.38
N ILE A 139 -3.34 -29.82 37.94
CA ILE A 139 -3.59 -29.79 39.38
C ILE A 139 -3.65 -31.23 39.86
N ALA A 140 -2.83 -31.53 40.86
CA ALA A 140 -2.84 -32.78 41.61
C ALA A 140 -4.19 -32.95 42.34
N LYS A 141 -4.72 -34.17 42.28
CA LYS A 141 -5.58 -34.77 43.31
C LYS A 141 -5.03 -36.17 43.57
#